data_AF-A0A520RJ35-F1
#
_entry.id   AF-A0A520RJ35-F1
#
_cell.length_a   1.000
_cell.length_b   1.000
_cell.length_c   1.000
_cell.angle_alpha   90.00
_cell.angle_beta   90.00
_cell.angle_gamma   90.00
#
_symmetry.space_group_name_H-M   'P 1'
#
loop_
_entity.id
_entity.type
_entity.pdbx_description
1 polymer ?
#
loop_
_entity_poly.entity_id
_entity_poly.type
_entity_poly.pdbx_seq_one_letter_code
_entity_poly.pdbx_strand_id
1 'polypeptide(L)'
;MNSERIKARFGSYQVQVLHQDATTRLASLCSRHDDTDICRTLAVTRFATPTPEALQQVDTLIRQGHSIGSTLEQAGQHLSREIIAEAGVPCGVAFTELTGQTVRQGDLLSVRLYRLDAGPDPEALIPYATIAEAHHPEHVPASTEAALVTELNAGGWSTDGRLALEALLTALQ
;
A
#
# COMPACT_ATOMS: atom_id res chain seq x y z
N MET A 1 9.30 -8.14 3.28
CA MET A 1 8.43 -7.42 2.32
C MET A 1 6.96 -7.75 2.56
N ASN A 2 6.00 -6.92 2.12
CA ASN A 2 4.57 -7.29 2.17
C ASN A 2 4.27 -8.49 1.25
N SER A 3 4.88 -8.54 0.06
CA SER A 3 4.79 -9.66 -0.90
C SER A 3 5.11 -11.01 -0.26
N GLU A 4 6.26 -11.10 0.41
CA GLU A 4 6.71 -12.34 1.05
C GLU A 4 5.79 -12.78 2.18
N ARG A 5 5.27 -11.83 2.96
CA ARG A 5 4.33 -12.14 4.05
C ARG A 5 3.02 -12.70 3.50
N ILE A 6 2.48 -12.10 2.44
CA ILE A 6 1.27 -12.59 1.77
C ILE A 6 1.53 -13.98 1.19
N LYS A 7 2.59 -14.15 0.40
CA LYS A 7 2.93 -15.43 -0.23
C LYS A 7 3.15 -16.54 0.81
N ALA A 8 3.90 -16.27 1.88
CA ALA A 8 4.18 -17.25 2.92
C ALA A 8 2.92 -17.67 3.68
N ARG A 9 1.98 -16.74 3.92
CA ARG A 9 0.76 -17.01 4.68
C ARG A 9 -0.35 -17.63 3.84
N PHE A 10 -0.50 -17.20 2.59
CA PHE A 10 -1.64 -17.56 1.74
C PHE A 10 -1.25 -18.41 0.51
N GLY A 11 0.03 -18.75 0.36
CA GLY A 11 0.56 -19.64 -0.68
C GLY A 11 0.87 -18.97 -2.02
N SER A 12 0.27 -17.81 -2.29
CA SER A 12 0.43 -17.09 -3.56
C SER A 12 0.47 -15.58 -3.33
N TYR A 13 1.04 -14.85 -4.29
CA TYR A 13 1.11 -13.40 -4.28
C TYR A 13 1.11 -12.87 -5.71
N GLN A 14 0.31 -11.85 -5.94
CA GLN A 14 0.29 -11.08 -7.18
C GLN A 14 -0.11 -9.62 -6.90
N VAL A 15 0.18 -8.76 -7.87
CA VAL A 15 -0.23 -7.36 -7.86
C VAL A 15 -1.22 -7.16 -8.99
N GLN A 16 -2.40 -6.65 -8.65
CA GLN A 16 -3.39 -6.21 -9.61
C GLN A 16 -3.48 -4.68 -9.54
N VAL A 17 -3.03 -3.99 -10.59
CA VAL A 17 -3.19 -2.54 -10.71
C VAL A 17 -4.63 -2.24 -11.12
N LEU A 18 -5.36 -1.55 -10.24
CA LEU A 18 -6.76 -1.18 -10.46
C LEU A 18 -6.87 0.16 -11.19
N HIS A 19 -5.99 1.09 -10.85
CA HIS A 19 -5.88 2.39 -11.51
C HIS A 19 -4.45 2.90 -11.43
N GLN A 20 -3.99 3.61 -12.46
CA GLN A 20 -2.69 4.27 -12.44
C GLN A 20 -2.67 5.51 -13.34
N ASP A 21 -2.08 6.57 -12.84
CA ASP A 21 -1.71 7.78 -13.57
C ASP A 21 -0.21 8.11 -13.35
N ALA A 22 0.23 9.29 -13.80
CA ALA A 22 1.62 9.73 -13.68
C ALA A 22 2.11 9.87 -12.23
N THR A 23 1.23 10.15 -11.28
CA THR A 23 1.53 10.43 -9.88
C THR A 23 0.98 9.39 -8.90
N THR A 24 -0.07 8.67 -9.29
CA THR A 24 -0.83 7.80 -8.39
C THR A 24 -0.98 6.39 -8.95
N ARG A 25 -0.92 5.39 -8.08
CA ARG A 25 -1.30 4.01 -8.39
C ARG A 25 -2.18 3.44 -7.27
N LEU A 26 -3.33 2.90 -7.64
CA LEU A 26 -4.17 2.07 -6.78
C LEU A 26 -3.97 0.60 -7.20
N ALA A 27 -3.58 -0.24 -6.25
CA ALA A 27 -3.35 -1.66 -6.51
C ALA A 27 -3.87 -2.55 -5.38
N SER A 28 -4.42 -3.70 -5.77
CA SER A 28 -4.72 -4.83 -4.90
C SER A 28 -3.51 -5.76 -4.86
N LEU A 29 -2.95 -5.98 -3.68
CA LEU A 29 -1.97 -7.02 -3.41
C LEU A 29 -2.75 -8.23 -2.93
N CYS A 30 -2.91 -9.22 -3.81
CA CYS A 30 -3.81 -10.33 -3.59
C CYS A 30 -3.11 -11.69 -3.58
N SER A 31 -3.77 -12.65 -2.94
CA SER A 31 -3.49 -14.07 -3.06
C SER A 31 -4.60 -14.73 -3.89
N ARG A 32 -4.26 -15.75 -4.65
CA ARG A 32 -5.19 -16.55 -5.43
C ARG A 32 -5.66 -17.77 -4.64
N HIS A 33 -6.97 -17.96 -4.54
CA HIS A 33 -7.65 -19.11 -3.94
C HIS A 33 -8.80 -19.54 -4.86
N ASP A 34 -8.82 -20.79 -5.30
CA ASP A 34 -9.86 -21.35 -6.20
C ASP A 34 -10.16 -20.41 -7.40
N ASP A 35 -9.10 -20.01 -8.10
CA ASP A 35 -9.10 -19.05 -9.23
C ASP A 35 -9.60 -17.63 -8.94
N THR A 36 -9.98 -17.34 -7.69
CA THR A 36 -10.40 -16.02 -7.23
C THR A 36 -9.25 -15.28 -6.56
N ASP A 37 -9.09 -14.00 -6.90
CA ASP A 37 -8.11 -13.13 -6.27
C ASP A 37 -8.72 -12.48 -5.02
N ILE A 38 -8.11 -12.73 -3.87
CA ILE A 38 -8.50 -12.15 -2.58
C ILE A 38 -7.51 -11.05 -2.23
N CYS A 39 -7.98 -9.81 -2.20
CA CYS A 39 -7.19 -8.66 -1.75
C CYS A 39 -6.72 -8.87 -0.30
N ARG A 40 -5.41 -8.85 -0.08
CA ARG A 40 -4.79 -8.90 1.25
C ARG A 40 -4.30 -7.54 1.71
N THR A 41 -3.99 -6.65 0.76
CA THR A 41 -3.70 -5.24 1.01
C THR A 41 -4.14 -4.40 -0.19
N LEU A 42 -5.00 -3.42 0.03
CA LEU A 42 -5.29 -2.38 -0.95
C LEU A 42 -4.31 -1.22 -0.69
N ALA A 43 -3.58 -0.81 -1.72
CA ALA A 43 -2.54 0.21 -1.59
C ALA A 43 -2.76 1.34 -2.58
N VAL A 44 -2.75 2.57 -2.07
CA VAL A 44 -2.58 3.79 -2.85
C VAL A 44 -1.14 4.26 -2.70
N THR A 45 -0.45 4.36 -3.82
CA THR A 45 0.92 4.88 -3.92
C THR A 45 0.88 6.25 -4.60
N ARG A 46 1.45 7.26 -3.95
CA ARG A 46 1.78 8.55 -4.53
C ARG A 46 3.29 8.59 -4.78
N PHE A 47 3.70 8.60 -6.04
CA PHE A 47 5.12 8.59 -6.41
C PHE A 47 5.74 9.99 -6.29
N ALA A 48 7.01 10.03 -5.89
CA ALA A 48 7.79 11.26 -5.91
C ALA A 48 7.82 11.83 -7.34
N THR A 49 7.58 13.14 -7.46
CA THR A 49 7.57 13.85 -8.74
C THR A 49 8.52 15.05 -8.66
N PRO A 50 9.58 15.11 -9.49
CA PRO A 50 9.98 14.10 -10.48
C PRO A 50 10.48 12.79 -9.83
N THR A 51 10.40 11.68 -10.57
CA THR A 51 11.02 10.42 -10.16
C THR A 51 12.52 10.65 -9.98
N PRO A 52 13.12 10.24 -8.85
CA PRO A 52 14.56 10.40 -8.65
C PRO A 52 15.38 9.70 -9.72
N GLU A 53 16.43 10.35 -10.22
CA GLU A 53 17.24 9.87 -11.34
C GLU A 53 17.79 8.45 -11.11
N ALA A 54 18.32 8.20 -9.91
CA ALA A 54 18.85 6.90 -9.51
C ALA A 54 17.81 5.76 -9.54
N LEU A 55 16.51 6.08 -9.55
CA LEU A 55 15.41 5.12 -9.49
C LEU A 55 14.60 5.05 -10.80
N GLN A 56 14.97 5.75 -11.87
CA GLN A 56 14.16 5.81 -13.10
C GLN A 56 13.94 4.44 -13.76
N GLN A 57 14.99 3.61 -13.84
CA GLN A 57 14.90 2.29 -14.47
C GLN A 57 13.97 1.35 -13.68
N VAL A 58 14.10 1.35 -12.35
CA VAL A 58 13.26 0.52 -11.49
C VAL A 58 11.82 1.05 -11.41
N ASP A 59 11.64 2.37 -11.41
CA ASP A 59 10.32 3.01 -11.49
C ASP A 59 9.59 2.60 -12.78
N THR A 60 10.28 2.54 -13.92
CA THR A 60 9.68 2.11 -15.19
C THR A 60 9.02 0.72 -15.07
N LEU A 61 9.70 -0.24 -14.43
CA LEU A 61 9.14 -1.58 -14.20
C LEU A 61 7.96 -1.54 -13.22
N ILE A 62 8.07 -0.74 -12.16
CA ILE A 62 6.99 -0.56 -11.17
C ILE A 62 5.73 0.03 -11.82
N ARG A 63 5.91 1.00 -12.73
CA ARG A 63 4.83 1.61 -13.53
C ARG A 63 4.25 0.64 -14.56
N GLN A 64 4.98 -0.41 -14.95
CA GLN A 64 4.44 -1.51 -15.76
C GLN A 64 3.60 -2.52 -14.93
N GLY A 65 3.39 -2.24 -13.64
CA GLY A 65 2.52 -3.01 -12.75
C GLY A 65 3.25 -3.98 -11.82
N HIS A 66 4.58 -3.94 -11.80
CA HIS A 66 5.36 -4.77 -10.88
C HIS A 66 5.21 -4.31 -9.41
N SER A 67 5.47 -5.25 -8.49
CA SER A 67 5.46 -4.97 -7.06
C SER A 67 6.59 -3.99 -6.69
N ILE A 68 6.27 -2.91 -5.98
CA ILE A 68 7.25 -1.87 -5.63
C ILE A 68 8.41 -2.46 -4.85
N GLY A 69 8.09 -3.14 -3.76
CA GLY A 69 9.09 -3.63 -2.82
C GLY A 69 10.05 -4.65 -3.45
N SER A 70 9.51 -5.69 -4.11
CA SER A 70 10.36 -6.72 -4.69
C SER A 70 11.17 -6.20 -5.87
N THR A 71 10.62 -5.27 -6.67
CA THR A 71 11.34 -4.73 -7.83
C THR A 71 12.52 -3.85 -7.38
N LEU A 72 12.34 -3.05 -6.33
CA LEU A 72 13.44 -2.29 -5.72
C LEU A 72 14.52 -3.21 -5.13
N GLU A 73 14.12 -4.23 -4.37
CA GLU A 73 15.05 -5.18 -3.77
C GLU A 73 15.84 -5.98 -4.82
N GLN A 74 15.18 -6.46 -5.88
CA GLN A 74 15.81 -7.16 -7.00
C GLN A 74 16.79 -6.27 -7.78
N ALA A 75 16.54 -4.96 -7.81
CA ALA A 75 17.44 -3.96 -8.39
C ALA A 75 18.57 -3.54 -7.42
N GLY A 76 18.74 -4.24 -6.28
CA GLY A 76 19.77 -3.97 -5.28
C GLY A 76 19.56 -2.67 -4.51
N GLN A 77 18.35 -2.10 -4.53
CA GLN A 77 18.06 -0.87 -3.78
C GLN A 77 17.81 -1.18 -2.30
N HIS A 78 18.35 -0.33 -1.44
CA HIS A 78 18.03 -0.30 -0.04
C HIS A 78 16.71 0.44 0.18
N LEU A 79 15.98 0.08 1.24
CA LEU A 79 14.64 0.57 1.53
C LEU A 79 14.51 0.99 2.98
N SER A 80 13.85 2.12 3.23
CA SER A 80 13.41 2.55 4.55
C SER A 80 11.96 2.99 4.52
N ARG A 81 11.25 2.83 5.63
CA ARG A 81 9.86 3.27 5.79
C ARG A 81 9.77 4.21 6.98
N GLU A 82 9.30 5.42 6.74
CA GLU A 82 8.94 6.37 7.79
C GLU A 82 7.43 6.29 8.00
N ILE A 83 6.99 5.77 9.14
CA ILE A 83 5.56 5.70 9.47
C ILE A 83 5.04 7.11 9.77
N ILE A 84 4.03 7.53 9.02
CA ILE A 84 3.35 8.83 9.18
C ILE A 84 2.14 8.66 10.09
N ALA A 85 1.36 7.58 9.90
CA ALA A 85 0.19 7.27 10.72
C ALA A 85 -0.21 5.80 10.65
N GLU A 86 -0.87 5.34 11.70
CA GLU A 86 -1.60 4.07 11.75
C GLU A 86 -2.99 4.33 12.36
N ALA A 87 -4.02 3.68 11.82
CA ALA A 87 -5.39 3.85 12.29
C ALA A 87 -6.28 2.66 11.94
N GLY A 88 -7.48 2.65 12.51
CA GLY A 88 -8.59 1.81 12.09
C GLY A 88 -9.52 2.52 11.10
N VAL A 89 -10.12 1.77 10.17
CA VAL A 89 -11.22 2.25 9.32
C VAL A 89 -12.27 1.14 9.15
N PRO A 90 -13.58 1.44 9.20
CA PRO A 90 -14.60 0.48 8.84
C PRO A 90 -14.50 0.08 7.36
N CYS A 91 -14.61 -1.22 7.08
CA CYS A 91 -14.62 -1.75 5.72
C CYS A 91 -15.84 -1.24 4.94
N GLY A 92 -15.62 -0.71 3.74
CA GLY A 92 -16.68 -0.33 2.80
C GLY A 92 -17.04 -1.47 1.83
N VAL A 93 -17.97 -1.21 0.91
CA VAL A 93 -18.49 -2.25 0.01
C VAL A 93 -17.48 -2.64 -1.07
N ALA A 94 -16.75 -1.68 -1.65
CA ALA A 94 -15.73 -1.98 -2.64
C ALA A 94 -14.62 -2.90 -2.09
N PHE A 95 -14.16 -2.70 -0.85
CA PHE A 95 -13.17 -3.61 -0.27
C PHE A 95 -13.75 -4.99 0.06
N THR A 96 -15.03 -5.06 0.44
CA THR A 96 -15.75 -6.34 0.63
C THR A 96 -15.77 -7.15 -0.66
N GLU A 97 -15.98 -6.51 -1.82
CA GLU A 97 -15.90 -7.15 -3.13
C GLU A 97 -14.48 -7.62 -3.49
N LEU A 98 -13.48 -6.77 -3.27
CA LEU A 98 -12.06 -7.09 -3.55
C LEU A 98 -11.52 -8.24 -2.70
N THR A 99 -12.15 -8.52 -1.55
CA THR A 99 -11.76 -9.63 -0.67
C THR A 99 -12.55 -10.91 -0.97
N GLY A 100 -13.41 -10.93 -2.00
CA GLY A 100 -14.25 -12.09 -2.26
C GLY A 100 -15.25 -12.36 -1.13
N GLN A 101 -15.71 -11.30 -0.46
CA GLN A 101 -16.67 -11.35 0.66
C GLN A 101 -16.16 -12.04 1.94
N THR A 102 -14.85 -12.26 2.09
CA THR A 102 -14.26 -12.80 3.32
C THR A 102 -14.19 -11.76 4.44
N VAL A 103 -14.28 -10.48 4.11
CA VAL A 103 -14.40 -9.36 5.05
C VAL A 103 -15.78 -8.72 4.86
N ARG A 104 -16.46 -8.39 5.96
CA ARG A 104 -17.80 -7.81 5.92
C ARG A 104 -17.73 -6.29 6.01
N GLN A 105 -18.71 -5.64 5.40
CA GLN A 105 -18.90 -4.20 5.57
C GLN A 105 -19.01 -3.86 7.07
N GLY A 106 -18.29 -2.83 7.50
CA GLY A 106 -18.20 -2.41 8.90
C GLY A 106 -17.11 -3.11 9.73
N ASP A 107 -16.54 -4.22 9.26
CA ASP A 107 -15.37 -4.84 9.92
C ASP A 107 -14.22 -3.84 9.99
N LEU A 108 -13.50 -3.80 11.11
CA LEU A 108 -12.40 -2.87 11.29
C LEU A 108 -11.17 -3.34 10.51
N LEU A 109 -10.68 -2.48 9.60
CA LEU A 109 -9.45 -2.69 8.86
C LEU A 109 -8.30 -1.90 9.51
N SER A 110 -7.10 -2.48 9.47
CA SER A 110 -5.88 -1.72 9.78
C SER A 110 -5.46 -0.88 8.58
N VAL A 111 -5.24 0.41 8.80
CA VAL A 111 -4.69 1.36 7.83
C VAL A 111 -3.32 1.83 8.27
N ARG A 112 -2.40 1.95 7.31
CA ARG A 112 -1.06 2.52 7.49
C ARG A 112 -0.78 3.55 6.42
N LEU A 113 -0.22 4.68 6.82
CA LEU A 113 0.32 5.70 5.95
C LEU A 113 1.81 5.85 6.24
N TYR A 114 2.65 5.74 5.22
CA TYR A 114 4.10 5.85 5.38
C TYR A 114 4.78 6.43 4.15
N ARG A 115 5.96 7.02 4.35
CA ARG A 115 6.88 7.35 3.25
C ARG A 115 7.84 6.18 3.02
N LEU A 116 8.01 5.81 1.77
CA LEU A 116 9.00 4.84 1.32
C LEU A 116 10.19 5.59 0.74
N ASP A 117 11.34 5.43 1.37
CA ASP A 117 12.62 5.94 0.91
C ASP A 117 13.42 4.79 0.30
N ALA A 118 14.12 5.04 -0.80
CA ALA A 118 14.88 4.04 -1.53
C ALA A 118 16.17 4.62 -2.13
N GLY A 119 17.17 3.78 -2.36
CA GLY A 119 18.40 4.21 -3.03
C GLY A 119 19.51 3.14 -3.01
N PRO A 120 20.59 3.36 -3.77
CA PRO A 120 21.71 2.43 -3.84
C PRO A 120 22.61 2.48 -2.59
N ASP A 121 22.56 3.59 -1.85
CA ASP A 121 23.32 3.80 -0.62
C ASP A 121 22.37 3.77 0.59
N PRO A 122 22.53 2.83 1.54
CA PRO A 122 21.67 2.73 2.71
C PRO A 122 21.74 3.93 3.66
N GLU A 123 22.80 4.75 3.59
CA GLU A 123 22.96 5.95 4.42
C GLU A 123 22.38 7.21 3.76
N ALA A 124 22.08 7.15 2.46
CA ALA A 124 21.61 8.27 1.65
C ALA A 124 20.33 7.94 0.87
N LEU A 125 19.37 7.30 1.53
CA LEU A 125 18.07 7.00 0.94
C LEU A 125 17.28 8.27 0.63
N ILE A 126 16.57 8.23 -0.50
CA ILE A 126 15.78 9.38 -0.98
C ILE A 126 14.29 9.02 -1.05
N PRO A 127 13.39 10.00 -0.83
CA PRO A 127 11.95 9.78 -0.96
C PRO A 127 11.58 9.25 -2.35
N TYR A 128 10.94 8.09 -2.37
CA TYR A 128 10.46 7.47 -3.59
C TYR A 128 8.93 7.52 -3.71
N ALA A 129 8.21 7.26 -2.62
CA ALA A 129 6.75 7.30 -2.63
C ALA A 129 6.17 7.58 -1.23
N THR A 130 4.93 8.06 -1.19
CA THR A 130 4.07 8.01 -0.01
C THR A 130 2.96 7.00 -0.26
N ILE A 131 2.76 6.07 0.68
CA ILE A 131 1.88 4.91 0.49
C ILE A 131 0.88 4.84 1.63
N ALA A 132 -0.41 4.78 1.27
CA ALA A 132 -1.49 4.43 2.17
C ALA A 132 -1.94 3.00 1.87
N GLU A 133 -2.02 2.16 2.89
CA GLU A 133 -2.42 0.76 2.79
C GLU A 133 -3.59 0.47 3.73
N ALA A 134 -4.58 -0.27 3.24
CA ALA A 134 -5.61 -0.92 4.06
C ALA A 134 -5.43 -2.43 3.98
N HIS A 135 -5.46 -3.12 5.12
CA HIS A 135 -5.14 -4.53 5.21
C HIS A 135 -6.34 -5.41 5.51
N HIS A 136 -6.40 -6.55 4.83
CA HIS A 136 -7.32 -7.62 5.18
C HIS A 136 -7.02 -8.11 6.62
N PRO A 137 -8.01 -8.29 7.51
CA PRO A 137 -7.80 -8.65 8.91
C PRO A 137 -7.02 -9.97 9.12
N GLU A 138 -7.26 -10.98 8.28
CA GLU A 138 -6.45 -12.21 8.29
C GLU A 138 -4.97 -11.99 7.96
N HIS A 139 -4.59 -10.89 7.29
CA HIS A 139 -3.20 -10.58 6.95
C HIS A 139 -2.54 -9.67 8.00
N VAL A 140 -3.20 -8.55 8.31
CA VAL A 140 -2.83 -7.65 9.42
C VAL A 140 -4.09 -7.36 10.21
N PRO A 141 -4.24 -7.93 11.42
CA PRO A 141 -5.38 -7.64 12.27
C PRO A 141 -5.42 -6.16 12.65
N ALA A 142 -6.62 -5.58 12.71
CA ALA A 142 -6.81 -4.27 13.31
C ALA A 142 -6.60 -4.35 14.82
N SER A 143 -5.97 -3.32 15.40
CA SER A 143 -5.96 -3.16 16.85
C SER A 143 -7.28 -2.53 17.29
N THR A 144 -7.91 -3.08 18.32
CA THR A 144 -9.10 -2.49 18.94
C THR A 144 -8.82 -1.20 19.69
N GLU A 145 -7.53 -0.90 19.95
CA GLU A 145 -7.08 0.33 20.61
C GLU A 145 -6.58 1.38 19.61
N ALA A 146 -6.57 1.08 18.31
CA ALA A 146 -6.15 2.05 17.31
C ALA A 146 -7.17 3.19 17.19
N ALA A 147 -6.66 4.42 17.13
CA ALA A 147 -7.46 5.59 16.76
C ALA A 147 -8.14 5.35 15.41
N LEU A 148 -9.34 5.89 15.24
CA LEU A 148 -10.01 5.86 13.95
C LEU A 148 -9.38 6.86 13.00
N VAL A 149 -9.48 6.60 11.69
CA VAL A 149 -8.93 7.51 10.68
C VAL A 149 -9.50 8.94 10.77
N THR A 150 -10.73 9.08 11.28
CA THR A 150 -11.40 10.36 11.53
C THR A 150 -10.81 11.16 12.69
N GLU A 151 -9.99 10.52 13.53
CA GLU A 151 -9.36 11.11 14.71
C GLU A 151 -7.91 11.55 14.42
N LEU A 152 -7.37 11.20 13.24
CA LEU A 152 -6.01 11.54 12.87
C LEU A 152 -5.86 13.05 12.64
N ASN A 153 -4.83 13.63 13.26
CA ASN A 153 -4.46 15.02 13.02
C ASN A 153 -3.48 15.12 11.83
N ALA A 154 -3.99 15.54 10.68
CA ALA A 154 -3.21 15.68 9.44
C ALA A 154 -2.48 17.03 9.30
N GLY A 155 -2.46 17.88 10.34
CA GLY A 155 -1.92 19.25 10.27
C GLY A 155 -0.44 19.33 9.89
N GLY A 156 0.34 18.28 10.15
CA GLY A 156 1.77 18.20 9.81
C GLY A 156 2.11 17.33 8.60
N TRP A 157 1.12 16.74 7.92
CA TRP A 157 1.39 15.80 6.84
C TRP A 157 1.69 16.51 5.52
N SER A 158 2.50 15.86 4.68
CA SER A 158 2.70 16.31 3.30
C SER A 158 1.39 16.24 2.50
N THR A 159 1.32 17.00 1.40
CA THR A 159 0.18 16.94 0.48
C THR A 159 -0.03 15.53 -0.06
N ASP A 160 1.05 14.82 -0.42
CA ASP A 160 0.94 13.43 -0.89
C ASP A 160 0.46 12.47 0.20
N GLY A 161 0.80 12.70 1.47
CA GLY A 161 0.29 11.90 2.58
C GLY A 161 -1.24 12.03 2.72
N ARG A 162 -1.74 13.27 2.66
CA ARG A 162 -3.19 13.52 2.71
C ARG A 162 -3.92 12.92 1.49
N LEU A 163 -3.40 13.17 0.29
CA LEU A 163 -4.02 12.68 -0.94
C LEU A 163 -3.98 11.15 -1.05
N ALA A 164 -2.90 10.50 -0.58
CA ALA A 164 -2.82 9.04 -0.57
C ALA A 164 -3.89 8.44 0.37
N LEU A 165 -4.04 9.00 1.57
CA LEU A 165 -5.05 8.53 2.51
C LEU A 165 -6.47 8.79 2.00
N GLU A 166 -6.76 9.98 1.50
CA GLU A 166 -8.07 10.33 0.93
C GLU A 166 -8.46 9.36 -0.18
N ALA A 167 -7.57 9.16 -1.16
CA ALA A 167 -7.82 8.23 -2.25
C ALA A 167 -7.99 6.77 -1.78
N LEU A 168 -7.26 6.34 -0.74
CA LEU A 168 -7.46 5.02 -0.16
C LEU A 168 -8.85 4.90 0.47
N LEU A 169 -9.26 5.90 1.27
CA LEU A 169 -10.57 5.91 1.91
C LEU A 169 -11.71 5.91 0.89
N THR A 170 -11.56 6.65 -0.21
CA THR A 170 -12.50 6.59 -1.35
C THR A 170 -12.52 5.19 -1.98
N ALA A 171 -11.38 4.57 -2.21
CA ALA A 171 -11.29 3.25 -2.84
C ALA A 171 -11.82 2.10 -1.96
N LEU A 172 -12.02 2.34 -0.66
CA LEU A 172 -12.65 1.37 0.25
C LEU A 172 -14.17 1.34 0.13
N GLN A 173 -14.79 2.44 -0.31
CA GLN A 173 -16.26 2.59 -0.42
C GLN A 173 -16.74 1.98 -1.72
#